data_AF-A0A7T8QX13-F1
#
_entry.id   AF-A0A7T8QX13-F1
#
_cell.length_a   1.000
_cell.length_b   1.000
_cell.length_c   1.000
_cell.angle_alpha   90.00
_cell.angle_beta   90.00
_cell.angle_gamma   90.00
#
_symmetry.space_group_name_H-M   'P 1'
#
loop_
_entity.id
_entity.type
_entity.pdbx_description
1 polymer ?
#
loop_
_entity_poly.entity_id
_entity_poly.type
_entity_poly.pdbx_seq_one_letter_code
_entity_poly.pdbx_strand_id
1 'polypeptide(L)'
;ANTVVFSKTGVVCVRDKQLCMIFRVGDMRHDSFIVGAQISLKLIRRRGTMQGEIFDEITPLKVYPNTVDESCLFLIWPLTVIHKIDEDSPFYNLTLEGTIESTSMTFQARTSYLPSEILW
;
A
#
# COMPACT_ATOMS: atom_id res chain seq x y z
N ALA A 1 13.27 1.50 17.18
CA ALA A 1 12.72 0.90 15.95
C ALA A 1 11.89 1.95 15.24
N ASN A 2 12.31 2.40 14.05
CA ASN A 2 11.61 3.29 13.10
C ASN A 2 12.59 3.65 11.97
N THR A 3 13.02 2.65 11.18
CA THR A 3 14.01 2.85 10.11
C THR A 3 13.40 2.66 8.73
N VAL A 4 12.47 1.72 8.58
CA VAL A 4 11.64 1.63 7.38
C VAL A 4 10.62 2.76 7.40
N VAL A 5 10.67 3.60 6.38
CA VAL A 5 9.80 4.76 6.19
C VAL A 5 9.02 4.62 4.88
N PHE A 6 7.80 5.15 4.87
CA PHE A 6 6.95 5.22 3.68
C PHE A 6 6.82 6.67 3.20
N SER A 7 6.41 6.88 1.94
CA SER A 7 5.98 8.20 1.49
C SER A 7 4.78 8.69 2.30
N LYS A 8 4.69 10.00 2.55
CA LYS A 8 3.55 10.59 3.28
C LYS A 8 2.24 10.52 2.50
N THR A 9 2.33 10.47 1.17
CA THR A 9 1.19 10.39 0.26
C THR A 9 1.34 9.19 -0.68
N GLY A 10 0.20 8.69 -1.14
CA GLY A 10 0.12 7.89 -2.35
C GLY A 10 -0.19 8.78 -3.55
N VAL A 11 0.07 8.29 -4.76
CA VAL A 11 -0.33 8.95 -6.01
C VAL A 11 -1.06 7.95 -6.91
N VAL A 12 -2.18 8.35 -7.50
CA VAL A 12 -2.81 7.66 -8.62
C VAL A 12 -2.33 8.35 -9.90
N CYS A 13 -1.82 7.59 -10.85
CA CYS A 13 -1.35 8.14 -12.13
C CYS A 13 -1.39 7.08 -13.24
N VAL A 14 -1.34 7.53 -14.49
CA VAL A 14 -1.19 6.62 -15.64
C VAL A 14 0.30 6.32 -15.84
N ARG A 15 0.64 5.02 -15.82
CA ARG A 15 1.98 4.51 -16.08
C ARG A 15 1.91 3.35 -17.05
N ASP A 16 2.71 3.39 -18.11
CA ASP A 16 2.73 2.35 -19.16
C ASP A 16 1.33 2.06 -19.75
N LYS A 17 0.53 3.14 -19.89
CA LYS A 17 -0.89 3.15 -20.30
C LYS A 17 -1.89 2.47 -19.34
N GLN A 18 -1.47 2.13 -18.12
CA GLN A 18 -2.31 1.54 -17.08
C GLN A 18 -2.48 2.51 -15.90
N LEU A 19 -3.69 2.64 -15.35
CA LEU A 19 -3.92 3.42 -14.14
C LEU A 19 -3.30 2.67 -12.95
N CYS A 20 -2.53 3.37 -12.12
CA CYS A 20 -1.77 2.77 -11.03
C CYS A 20 -1.85 3.63 -9.78
N MET A 21 -2.10 3.01 -8.62
CA MET A 21 -1.81 3.60 -7.31
C MET A 21 -0.36 3.28 -6.96
N ILE A 22 0.40 4.31 -6.55
CA ILE A 22 1.84 4.23 -6.33
C ILE A 22 2.19 4.87 -4.98
N PHE A 23 3.10 4.25 -4.24
CA PHE A 23 3.73 4.85 -3.07
C PHE A 23 5.20 4.42 -2.97
N ARG A 24 5.97 5.01 -2.04
CA ARG A 24 7.38 4.64 -1.83
C ARG A 24 7.62 4.07 -0.43
N VAL A 25 8.65 3.24 -0.32
CA VAL A 25 9.17 2.69 0.93
C VAL A 25 10.71 2.65 0.87
N GLY A 26 11.39 2.93 1.97
CA GLY A 26 12.85 2.81 2.06
C GLY A 26 13.30 2.48 3.47
N ASP A 27 14.50 1.92 3.64
CA ASP A 27 15.13 1.78 4.96
C ASP A 27 16.16 2.89 5.18
N MET A 28 16.12 3.51 6.36
CA MET A 28 17.02 4.58 6.79
C MET A 28 18.22 4.04 7.60
N ARG A 29 18.44 2.72 7.63
CA ARG A 29 19.63 2.13 8.25
C ARG A 29 20.86 2.38 7.38
N HIS A 30 21.95 2.79 8.01
CA HIS A 30 23.25 2.95 7.34
C HIS A 30 24.11 1.68 7.47
N ASP A 31 23.95 0.93 8.57
CA ASP A 31 24.88 -0.13 8.97
C ASP A 31 24.41 -1.56 8.59
N SER A 32 23.23 -1.70 7.98
CA SER A 32 22.67 -3.02 7.62
C SER A 32 21.57 -2.90 6.56
N PHE A 33 21.35 -3.99 5.82
CA PHE A 33 20.31 -4.10 4.80
C PHE A 33 19.19 -5.04 5.25
N ILE A 34 17.94 -4.71 4.92
CA ILE A 34 16.84 -5.68 5.01
C ILE A 34 16.86 -6.54 3.74
N VAL A 35 17.15 -7.83 3.92
CA VAL A 35 17.08 -8.86 2.88
C VAL A 35 15.78 -9.64 3.04
N GLY A 36 15.11 -9.97 1.93
CA GLY A 36 13.89 -10.78 1.96
C GLY A 36 12.66 -10.05 2.49
N ALA A 37 12.60 -8.71 2.38
CA ALA A 37 11.41 -7.96 2.74
C ALA A 37 10.22 -8.37 1.86
N GLN A 38 9.03 -8.45 2.46
CA GLN A 38 7.77 -8.67 1.77
C GLN A 38 6.85 -7.47 2.02
N ILE A 39 6.15 -7.04 0.98
CA ILE A 39 5.17 -5.94 1.05
C ILE A 39 3.79 -6.52 0.80
N SER A 40 2.84 -6.16 1.65
CA SER A 40 1.42 -6.43 1.44
C SER A 40 0.64 -5.13 1.54
N LEU A 41 -0.33 -4.95 0.66
CA LEU A 41 -1.26 -3.84 0.69
C LEU A 41 -2.68 -4.39 0.87
N LYS A 42 -3.48 -3.71 1.67
CA LYS A 42 -4.86 -4.09 1.97
C LYS A 42 -5.74 -2.85 1.92
N LEU A 43 -6.86 -2.93 1.23
CA LEU A 43 -7.95 -1.98 1.32
C LEU A 43 -8.81 -2.37 2.51
N ILE A 44 -9.05 -1.42 3.42
CA ILE A 44 -9.95 -1.57 4.57
C ILE A 44 -11.15 -0.65 4.33
N ARG A 45 -12.37 -1.17 4.41
CA ARG A 45 -13.62 -0.41 4.24
C ARG A 45 -14.66 -0.86 5.25
N ARG A 46 -15.38 0.09 5.85
CA ARG A 46 -16.57 -0.24 6.65
C ARG A 46 -17.72 -0.63 5.73
N ARG A 47 -18.34 -1.77 5.97
CA ARG A 47 -19.48 -2.34 5.23
C ARG A 47 -20.64 -2.61 6.18
N GLY A 48 -21.86 -2.61 5.63
CA GLY A 48 -23.07 -3.00 6.32
C GLY A 48 -23.75 -4.16 5.60
N THR A 49 -24.29 -5.13 6.35
CA THR A 49 -25.17 -6.17 5.80
C THR A 49 -26.62 -5.66 5.71
N MET A 50 -27.45 -6.34 4.91
CA MET A 50 -28.90 -6.04 4.84
C MET A 50 -29.62 -6.28 6.19
N GLN A 51 -28.98 -7.05 7.08
CA GLN A 51 -29.45 -7.39 8.43
C GLN A 51 -29.03 -6.36 9.49
N GLY A 52 -28.29 -5.30 9.10
CA GLY A 52 -27.88 -4.21 9.99
C GLY A 52 -26.57 -4.44 10.75
N GLU A 53 -25.83 -5.51 10.45
CA GLU A 53 -24.48 -5.72 10.99
C GLU A 53 -23.47 -4.81 10.28
N ILE A 54 -22.60 -4.14 11.05
CA ILE A 54 -21.54 -3.27 10.52
C ILE A 54 -20.18 -3.92 10.84
N PHE A 55 -19.33 -4.07 9.82
CA PHE A 55 -18.02 -4.70 9.94
C PHE A 55 -16.98 -4.04 9.02
N ASP A 56 -15.70 -4.29 9.29
CA ASP A 56 -14.60 -3.81 8.43
C ASP A 56 -14.17 -4.90 7.44
N GLU A 57 -14.48 -4.68 6.16
CA GLU A 57 -14.06 -5.49 5.03
C GLU A 57 -12.58 -5.23 4.73
N ILE A 58 -11.77 -6.29 4.69
CA ILE A 58 -10.33 -6.23 4.40
C ILE A 58 -10.03 -6.98 3.11
N THR A 59 -9.80 -6.25 2.02
CA THR A 59 -9.48 -6.81 0.69
C THR A 59 -7.96 -6.71 0.43
N PRO A 60 -7.24 -7.81 0.17
CA PRO A 60 -5.84 -7.75 -0.23
C PRO A 60 -5.69 -7.18 -1.65
N LEU A 61 -4.65 -6.37 -1.87
CA LEU A 61 -4.36 -5.76 -3.17
C LEU A 61 -3.07 -6.35 -3.77
N LYS A 62 -3.12 -6.70 -5.05
CA LYS A 62 -1.93 -7.12 -5.83
C LYS A 62 -0.94 -5.96 -5.89
N VAL A 63 0.28 -6.14 -5.39
CA VAL A 63 1.34 -5.12 -5.44
C VAL A 63 2.57 -5.64 -6.15
N TYR A 64 3.18 -4.74 -6.93
CA TYR A 64 4.38 -4.98 -7.71
C TYR A 64 5.46 -4.01 -7.23
N PRO A 65 6.61 -4.49 -6.73
CA PRO A 65 7.76 -3.64 -6.56
C PRO A 65 8.23 -3.16 -7.93
N ASN A 66 8.64 -1.89 -8.04
CA ASN A 66 9.32 -1.39 -9.23
C ASN A 66 10.82 -1.76 -9.19
N THR A 67 11.09 -3.05 -9.07
CA THR A 67 12.41 -3.68 -9.23
C THR A 67 12.47 -4.44 -10.55
N VAL A 68 13.66 -4.94 -10.89
CA VAL A 68 13.79 -6.09 -11.79
C VAL A 68 13.05 -7.30 -11.15
N ASP A 69 12.73 -8.31 -11.95
CA ASP A 69 11.90 -9.49 -11.62
C ASP A 69 12.61 -10.45 -10.62
N GLU A 70 12.95 -9.92 -9.45
CA GLU A 70 13.69 -10.57 -8.38
C GLU A 70 12.74 -11.10 -7.29
N SER A 71 13.03 -12.29 -6.80
CA SER A 71 12.17 -13.02 -5.84
C SER A 71 12.11 -12.41 -4.44
N CYS A 72 12.95 -11.41 -4.15
CA CYS A 72 13.10 -10.80 -2.84
C CYS A 72 13.43 -9.31 -2.97
N LEU A 73 12.86 -8.49 -2.08
CA LEU A 73 13.08 -7.05 -2.11
C LEU A 73 14.39 -6.66 -1.43
N PHE A 74 15.22 -5.90 -2.14
CA PHE A 74 16.42 -5.24 -1.60
C PHE A 74 16.13 -3.77 -1.33
N LEU A 75 15.90 -3.41 -0.07
CA LEU A 75 15.64 -2.03 0.37
C LEU A 75 16.94 -1.22 0.55
N ILE A 76 17.84 -1.28 -0.43
CA ILE A 76 19.10 -0.50 -0.46
C ILE A 76 18.81 0.97 -0.86
N TRP A 77 17.82 1.18 -1.73
CA TRP A 77 17.31 2.49 -2.14
C TRP A 77 15.80 2.58 -1.90
N PRO A 78 15.21 3.80 -1.85
CA PRO A 78 13.77 3.94 -1.65
C PRO A 78 13.00 3.40 -2.87
N LEU A 79 12.40 2.22 -2.68
CA LEU A 79 11.63 1.46 -3.64
C LEU A 79 10.28 2.11 -3.90
N THR A 80 9.82 2.04 -5.14
CA THR A 80 8.46 2.40 -5.54
C THR A 80 7.60 1.13 -5.58
N VAL A 81 6.46 1.15 -4.90
CA VAL A 81 5.46 0.07 -4.88
C VAL A 81 4.28 0.49 -5.76
N ILE A 82 3.84 -0.40 -6.64
CA ILE A 82 2.79 -0.14 -7.64
C ILE A 82 1.66 -1.14 -7.43
N HIS A 83 0.44 -0.64 -7.23
CA HIS A 83 -0.79 -1.40 -7.40
C HIS A 83 -1.42 -0.98 -8.74
N LYS A 84 -1.60 -1.94 -9.66
CA LYS A 84 -2.30 -1.71 -10.93
C LYS A 84 -3.80 -1.66 -10.65
N ILE A 85 -4.47 -0.65 -11.17
CA ILE A 85 -5.93 -0.52 -11.12
C ILE A 85 -6.48 -1.09 -12.43
N ASP A 86 -6.47 -2.43 -12.49
CA ASP A 86 -7.08 -3.25 -13.54
C ASP A 86 -8.51 -3.67 -13.14
N GLU A 87 -9.20 -4.44 -14.00
CA GLU A 87 -10.57 -4.91 -13.77
C GLU A 87 -10.75 -5.81 -12.53
N ASP A 88 -9.67 -6.45 -12.05
CA ASP A 88 -9.63 -7.20 -10.79
C ASP A 88 -9.46 -6.28 -9.55
N SER A 89 -9.03 -5.02 -9.75
CA SER A 89 -8.81 -4.09 -8.65
C SER A 89 -10.13 -3.60 -8.06
N PRO A 90 -10.31 -3.62 -6.73
CA PRO A 90 -11.48 -3.03 -6.12
C PRO A 90 -11.56 -1.51 -6.34
N PHE A 91 -10.50 -0.83 -6.81
CA PHE A 91 -10.52 0.58 -7.17
C PHE A 91 -11.06 0.86 -8.58
N TYR A 92 -11.23 -0.15 -9.44
CA TYR A 92 -11.59 0.04 -10.86
C TYR A 92 -12.86 0.86 -11.08
N ASN A 93 -13.86 0.69 -10.20
CA ASN A 93 -15.16 1.37 -10.26
C ASN A 93 -15.43 2.27 -9.03
N LEU A 94 -14.40 2.76 -8.32
CA LEU A 94 -14.56 3.55 -7.09
C LEU A 94 -14.13 5.01 -7.23
N THR A 95 -14.94 5.88 -6.65
CA THR A 95 -14.49 7.17 -6.08
C THR A 95 -14.00 6.94 -4.64
N LEU A 96 -12.87 7.54 -4.27
CA LEU A 96 -12.22 7.33 -2.98
C LEU A 96 -12.79 8.25 -1.89
N GLU A 97 -13.47 7.69 -0.89
CA GLU A 97 -13.92 8.36 0.36
C GLU A 97 -13.71 7.42 1.57
N GLY A 98 -13.30 7.93 2.75
CA GLY A 98 -12.93 7.06 3.90
C GLY A 98 -12.25 7.74 5.09
N THR A 99 -12.24 7.03 6.23
CA THR A 99 -11.91 7.55 7.59
C THR A 99 -10.97 6.58 8.36
N ILE A 100 -10.34 7.04 9.45
CA ILE A 100 -9.15 6.47 10.14
C ILE A 100 -9.47 5.43 11.25
N GLU A 101 -8.61 4.42 11.44
CA GLU A 101 -8.32 3.76 12.74
C GLU A 101 -6.94 3.06 12.75
N SER A 102 -6.29 2.82 13.92
CA SER A 102 -4.86 2.41 14.01
C SER A 102 -4.47 1.57 15.24
N THR A 103 -3.47 0.66 15.15
CA THR A 103 -2.87 -0.05 16.33
C THR A 103 -1.56 -0.83 16.10
N SER A 104 -0.84 -1.20 17.17
CA SER A 104 0.50 -1.83 17.26
C SER A 104 0.47 -3.24 17.93
N MET A 105 1.51 -4.10 17.99
CA MET A 105 2.89 -4.08 17.43
C MET A 105 3.53 -5.49 17.28
N THR A 106 4.20 -5.75 16.15
CA THR A 106 5.45 -6.55 15.97
C THR A 106 6.34 -5.74 15.00
N PHE A 107 7.57 -6.15 14.61
CA PHE A 107 8.36 -5.38 13.60
C PHE A 107 7.82 -5.59 12.17
N GLN A 108 6.61 -5.11 11.97
CA GLN A 108 5.97 -4.90 10.69
C GLN A 108 5.86 -3.38 10.53
N ALA A 109 6.70 -2.80 9.68
CA ALA A 109 6.56 -1.40 9.30
C ALA A 109 5.22 -1.26 8.55
N ARG A 110 4.35 -0.38 9.05
CA ARG A 110 3.00 -0.16 8.53
C ARG A 110 2.75 1.33 8.35
N THR A 111 2.04 1.65 7.28
CA THR A 111 1.47 2.96 7.01
C THR A 111 0.04 2.75 6.51
N SER A 112 -0.75 3.81 6.53
CA SER A 112 -2.08 3.88 5.90
C SER A 112 -2.12 5.10 5.00
N TYR A 113 -2.92 5.05 3.94
CA TYR A 113 -3.27 6.21 3.14
C TYR A 113 -4.79 6.38 3.19
N LEU A 114 -5.23 7.51 3.71
CA LEU A 114 -6.61 7.95 3.55
C LEU A 114 -6.83 8.45 2.12
N PRO A 115 -8.08 8.48 1.64
CA PRO A 115 -8.42 9.12 0.36
C PRO A 115 -7.87 10.54 0.18
N SER A 116 -7.84 11.34 1.25
CA SER A 116 -7.23 12.69 1.25
C SER A 116 -5.69 12.70 1.17
N GLU A 117 -5.04 11.57 1.41
CA GLU A 117 -3.59 11.38 1.32
C GLU A 117 -3.16 10.71 0.00
N ILE A 118 -4.14 10.42 -0.87
CA ILE A 118 -3.94 9.89 -2.23
C ILE A 118 -4.15 11.04 -3.21
N LEU A 119 -3.09 11.48 -3.88
CA LEU A 119 -3.14 12.51 -4.91
C LEU A 119 -3.53 11.87 -6.24
N TRP A 120 -4.39 12.50 -7.03
CA TRP A 120 -4.88 12.02 -8.33
C TRP A 120 -4.47 12.98 -9.46
#